data_AF-A0A9X4HNG1-F1
#
_entry.id   AF-A0A9X4HNG1-F1
#
_cell.length_a   1.000
_cell.length_b   1.000
_cell.length_c   1.000
_cell.angle_alpha   90.00
_cell.angle_beta   90.00
_cell.angle_gamma   90.00
#
_symmetry.space_group_name_H-M   'P 1'
#
loop_
_entity.id
_entity.type
_entity.pdbx_description
1 polymer ?
#
loop_
_entity_poly.entity_id
_entity_poly.type
_entity_poly.pdbx_seq_one_letter_code
_entity_poly.pdbx_strand_id
1 'polypeptide(L)' 'IGTHEIGLQRNGSRAALLALDTCYGLGLENFLHYADHVAKVTADDVREVARKIINFDRSALAVVGP' A
#
# COMPACT_ATOMS: atom_id res chain seq x y z
N ILE A 1 1.35 0.22 -10.71
CA ILE A 1 2.51 0.93 -11.34
C ILE A 1 2.05 2.24 -11.98
N GLY A 2 1.21 2.25 -13.03
CA GLY A 2 0.81 3.51 -13.72
C GLY A 2 0.22 4.62 -12.83
N THR A 3 -0.68 4.29 -11.89
CA THR A 3 -1.25 5.28 -10.95
C THR A 3 -0.19 5.91 -10.04
N HIS A 4 0.83 5.16 -9.64
CA HIS A 4 1.93 5.67 -8.83
C HIS A 4 2.75 6.69 -9.61
N GLU A 5 3.12 6.37 -10.87
CA GLU A 5 3.85 7.27 -11.76
C GLU A 5 3.12 8.60 -11.98
N ILE A 6 1.80 8.55 -12.21
CA ILE A 6 0.97 9.76 -12.34
C ILE A 6 0.95 10.55 -11.02
N GLY A 7 0.87 9.85 -9.88
CA GLY A 7 0.93 10.46 -8.55
C GLY A 7 2.24 11.22 -8.31
N LEU A 8 3.37 10.68 -8.75
CA LEU A 8 4.67 11.33 -8.64
C LEU A 8 4.78 12.64 -9.43
N GLN A 9 3.85 12.96 -10.33
CA GLN A 9 3.82 14.26 -11.00
C GLN A 9 3.26 15.39 -10.13
N ARG A 10 2.63 15.07 -8.99
CA ARG A 10 1.98 16.04 -8.09
C ARG A 10 2.78 16.26 -6.81
N ASN A 11 2.96 17.51 -6.40
CA ASN A 11 3.74 17.86 -5.21
C ASN A 11 3.13 17.31 -3.92
N GLY A 12 1.80 17.41 -3.75
CA GLY A 12 1.13 16.89 -2.56
C GLY A 12 1.29 15.38 -2.40
N SER A 13 1.15 14.62 -3.49
CA SER A 13 1.34 13.17 -3.50
C SER A 13 2.77 12.76 -3.15
N ARG A 14 3.77 13.47 -3.71
CA ARG A 14 5.19 13.24 -3.36
C ARG A 14 5.49 13.52 -1.89
N ALA A 15 5.01 14.66 -1.37
CA ALA A 15 5.23 15.03 0.03
C ALA A 15 4.60 14.03 1.01
N ALA A 16 3.35 13.61 0.75
CA ALA A 16 2.67 12.61 1.57
C ALA A 16 3.42 11.27 1.57
N LEU A 17 3.90 10.85 0.40
CA LEU A 17 4.64 9.61 0.27
C LEU A 17 5.95 9.63 1.06
N LEU A 18 6.77 10.68 0.90
CA LEU A 18 8.04 10.81 1.64
C LEU A 18 7.82 10.86 3.16
N ALA A 19 6.79 11.60 3.60
CA ALA A 19 6.46 11.71 5.02
C ALA A 19 6.03 10.36 5.60
N LEU A 20 5.13 9.63 4.92
CA LEU A 20 4.63 8.35 5.38
C LEU A 20 5.71 7.25 5.32
N ASP A 21 6.49 7.19 4.25
CA ASP A 21 7.60 6.23 4.13
C ASP A 21 8.64 6.44 5.24
N THR A 22 8.89 7.69 5.63
CA THR A 22 9.74 8.00 6.80
C THR A 22 9.09 7.52 8.10
N CYS A 23 7.81 7.83 8.32
CA CYS A 23 7.07 7.40 9.51
C CYS A 23 7.00 5.87 9.66
N TYR A 24 6.95 5.15 8.54
CA TYR A 24 6.93 3.68 8.51
C TYR A 24 8.34 3.05 8.51
N GLY A 25 9.41 3.85 8.50
CA GLY A 25 10.80 3.36 8.51
C GLY A 25 11.28 2.78 7.18
N LEU A 26 10.59 3.08 6.07
CA LEU A 26 10.94 2.65 4.71
C LEU A 26 12.02 3.54 4.08
N GLY A 27 12.15 4.79 4.56
CA GLY A 27 13.14 5.76 4.10
C GLY A 27 12.67 6.63 2.93
N LEU A 28 13.42 7.70 2.64
CA LEU A 28 13.03 8.73 1.67
C LEU A 28 13.10 8.27 0.21
N GLU A 29 13.83 7.21 -0.08
CA GLU A 29 14.09 6.74 -1.45
C GLU A 29 13.23 5.54 -1.85
N ASN A 30 12.39 5.01 -0.94
CA ASN A 30 11.60 3.81 -1.17
C ASN A 30 10.70 3.89 -2.42
N PHE A 31 10.21 5.07 -2.76
CA PHE A 31 9.40 5.30 -3.97
C PHE A 31 10.14 5.00 -5.27
N LEU A 32 11.46 5.14 -5.31
CA LEU A 32 12.28 4.81 -6.48
C LEU A 32 12.24 3.31 -6.80
N HIS A 33 11.93 2.48 -5.80
CA HIS A 33 11.88 1.02 -5.91
C HIS A 33 10.46 0.47 -5.96
N TYR A 34 9.43 1.33 -6.02
CA TYR A 34 8.04 0.92 -5.99
C TYR A 34 7.71 -0.10 -7.08
N ALA A 35 8.14 0.14 -8.33
CA ALA A 35 7.90 -0.77 -9.44
C ALA A 35 8.56 -2.14 -9.22
N ASP A 36 9.80 -2.16 -8.74
CA ASP A 36 10.54 -3.39 -8.44
C ASP A 36 9.89 -4.19 -7.31
N HIS A 37 9.45 -3.51 -6.25
CA HIS A 37 8.75 -4.15 -5.13
C HIS A 37 7.43 -4.77 -5.59
N VAL A 38 6.64 -4.06 -6.38
CA VAL A 38 5.37 -4.56 -6.91
C VAL A 38 5.61 -5.74 -7.86
N ALA A 39 6.64 -5.68 -8.70
CA ALA A 39 6.96 -6.76 -9.65
C ALA A 39 7.40 -8.07 -8.97
N LYS A 40 7.93 -8.00 -7.74
CA LYS A 40 8.33 -9.17 -6.95
C LYS A 40 7.16 -9.88 -6.26
N VAL A 41 5.99 -9.26 -6.18
CA VAL A 41 4.82 -9.83 -5.49
C VAL A 41 4.31 -11.06 -6.23
N THR A 42 4.23 -12.19 -5.53
CA THR A 42 3.70 -13.44 -6.07
C THR A 42 2.27 -13.73 -5.59
N ALA A 43 1.59 -14.67 -6.26
CA ALA A 43 0.28 -15.13 -5.82
C ALA A 43 0.30 -15.80 -4.43
N ASP A 44 1.40 -16.48 -4.10
CA ASP A 44 1.57 -17.10 -2.78
C ASP A 44 1.74 -16.03 -1.69
N ASP A 45 2.51 -14.96 -1.93
CA ASP A 45 2.63 -13.84 -0.99
C ASP A 45 1.26 -13.23 -0.68
N VAL A 46 0.45 -13.00 -1.72
CA VAL A 46 -0.91 -12.47 -1.59
C VAL A 46 -1.78 -13.41 -0.76
N ARG A 47 -1.72 -14.72 -1.04
CA ARG A 47 -2.48 -15.73 -0.30
C ARG A 47 -2.09 -15.79 1.18
N GLU A 48 -0.79 -15.77 1.47
CA GLU A 48 -0.28 -15.82 2.83
C GLU A 48 -0.64 -14.57 3.65
N VAL A 49 -0.58 -13.38 3.03
CA VAL A 49 -1.02 -12.14 3.68
C VAL A 49 -2.54 -12.14 3.89
N ALA A 50 -3.32 -12.59 2.92
CA ALA A 50 -4.78 -12.68 3.03
C ALA A 50 -5.21 -13.54 4.23
N ARG A 51 -4.57 -14.70 4.44
CA ARG A 51 -4.85 -15.58 5.61
C ARG A 51 -4.52 -14.91 6.95
N LYS A 52 -3.53 -14.02 6.99
CA LYS A 52 -3.11 -13.33 8.22
C LYS A 52 -4.03 -12.17 8.59
N ILE A 53 -4.56 -11.45 7.59
CA ILE A 53 -5.28 -10.19 7.81
C ILE A 53 -6.79 -10.37 7.76
N ILE A 54 -7.30 -11.23 6.87
CA ILE A 54 -8.74 -11.43 6.71
C ILE A 54 -9.21 -12.45 7.75
N ASN A 55 -9.67 -11.94 8.89
CA ASN A 55 -10.26 -12.73 9.95
C ASN A 55 -11.69 -12.26 10.23
N PHE A 56 -12.68 -13.08 9.86
CA PHE A 56 -14.10 -12.78 10.04
C PHE A 56 -14.51 -12.72 11.53
N ASP A 57 -13.83 -13.45 12.41
CA ASP A 57 -14.08 -13.40 13.85
C ASP A 57 -13.59 -12.08 14.48
N ARG A 58 -12.75 -11.33 13.76
CA ARG A 58 -12.26 -9.99 14.13
C ARG A 58 -12.72 -8.94 13.12
N SER A 59 -13.89 -9.12 12.51
CA SER A 59 -14.47 -8.19 11.56
C SER A 59 -15.57 -7.32 12.19
N ALA A 60 -15.74 -6.12 11.66
CA ALA A 60 -16.89 -5.25 11.96
C ALA A 60 -17.75 -5.14 10.69
N LEU A 61 -19.04 -5.49 10.79
CA LEU A 61 -20.01 -5.35 9.71
C LEU A 61 -20.96 -4.19 10.04
N ALA A 62 -20.95 -3.16 9.22
CA ALA A 62 -21.90 -2.05 9.28
C ALA A 62 -22.83 -2.11 8.08
N VAL A 63 -24.14 -2.11 8.32
CA VAL A 63 -25.18 -2.04 7.29
C VAL A 63 -25.99 -0.78 7.54
N VAL A 64 -26.03 0.11 6.55
CA VAL A 64 -26.83 1.34 6.58
C VAL A 64 -28.01 1.17 5.65
N GLY A 65 -29.22 1.26 6.19
CA GLY A 65 -30.47 1.37 5.44
C GLY A 65 -31.01 2.82 5.46
N PRO A 66 -32.07 3.12 4.69
CA PRO A 66 -32.79 4.38 4.82
C PRO A 66 -33.37 4.57 6.23
#